data_AF-A0A399SLE0-F1
#
_entry.id   AF-A0A399SLE0-F1
#
_cell.length_a   1.000
_cell.length_b   1.000
_cell.length_c   1.000
_cell.angle_alpha   90.00
_cell.angle_beta   90.00
_cell.angle_gamma   90.00
#
_symmetry.space_group_name_H-M   'P 1'
#
loop_
_entity.id
_entity.type
_entity.pdbx_description
1 polymer ?
#
loop_
_entity_poly.entity_id
_entity_poly.type
_entity_poly.pdbx_seq_one_letter_code
_entity_poly.pdbx_strand_id
1 'polypeptide(L)'
;DQTAPSLTGTPFSDPTEYNACMTDAQSTVPAWSETNAIAGYSDNCGQSVSASLDSTKTTGNDCDWTVTYYYTVFDECNNPLEEQTYEHNGSDQTAPSLTGTPFSDPTEYNACMTDAQSTVPAWSETNAIAGYSDNCGQDVSASLDSTKTTGNDCDWTVTYYYTVFDECNNPLEEQTYEHNGSDQTAPSLT
;
A
#
# COMPACT_ATOMS: atom_id res chain seq x y z
N ASP A 1 25.72 -35.55 -25.05
CA ASP A 1 24.67 -35.99 -24.15
C ASP A 1 23.31 -35.85 -24.85
N GLN A 2 22.29 -36.61 -24.45
CA GLN A 2 20.89 -36.49 -24.93
C GLN A 2 19.90 -36.24 -23.77
N THR A 3 20.39 -36.08 -22.53
CA THR A 3 19.56 -35.72 -21.39
C THR A 3 19.48 -34.21 -21.21
N ALA A 4 18.34 -33.71 -20.75
CA ALA A 4 18.21 -32.32 -20.34
C ALA A 4 18.90 -32.10 -18.98
N PRO A 5 19.27 -30.84 -18.66
CA PRO A 5 19.69 -30.46 -17.32
C PRO A 5 18.66 -30.86 -16.25
N SER A 6 19.09 -30.87 -15.00
CA SER A 6 18.19 -31.07 -13.86
C SER A 6 18.53 -30.14 -12.71
N LEU A 7 17.51 -29.76 -11.93
CA LEU A 7 17.69 -29.03 -10.69
C LEU A 7 18.24 -29.99 -9.61
N THR A 8 19.52 -29.83 -9.25
CA THR A 8 20.18 -30.69 -8.24
C THR A 8 20.60 -29.93 -6.99
N GLY A 9 20.71 -28.60 -7.09
CA GLY A 9 20.99 -27.69 -6.00
C GLY A 9 19.75 -26.90 -5.55
N THR A 10 20.01 -25.76 -4.92
CA THR A 10 18.96 -24.82 -4.51
C THR A 10 18.68 -23.84 -5.65
N PRO A 11 17.42 -23.73 -6.14
CA PRO A 11 17.07 -22.72 -7.13
C PRO A 11 17.18 -21.32 -6.54
N PHE A 12 17.27 -20.31 -7.40
CA PHE A 12 17.21 -18.92 -6.97
C PHE A 12 15.90 -18.62 -6.24
N SER A 13 16.00 -17.83 -5.17
CA SER A 13 14.87 -17.20 -4.51
C SER A 13 15.21 -15.76 -4.18
N ASP A 14 14.24 -14.85 -4.37
CA ASP A 14 14.34 -13.47 -3.92
C ASP A 14 13.48 -13.29 -2.66
N PRO A 15 14.07 -13.02 -1.48
CA PRO A 15 13.32 -12.73 -0.26
C PRO A 15 12.86 -11.26 -0.17
N THR A 16 13.16 -10.43 -1.16
CA THR A 16 12.82 -9.00 -1.16
C THR A 16 11.34 -8.81 -1.45
N GLU A 17 10.68 -8.04 -0.59
CA GLU A 17 9.33 -7.52 -0.84
C GLU A 17 9.44 -6.09 -1.40
N TYR A 18 9.08 -5.91 -2.66
CA TYR A 18 9.21 -4.63 -3.34
C TYR A 18 7.99 -3.73 -3.05
N ASN A 19 8.24 -2.48 -2.63
CA ASN A 19 7.19 -1.48 -2.50
C ASN A 19 6.89 -0.82 -3.86
N ALA A 20 5.79 -1.21 -4.49
CA ALA A 20 5.28 -0.58 -5.71
C ALA A 20 3.83 -0.99 -6.00
N CYS A 21 3.17 -0.21 -6.86
CA CYS A 21 1.91 -0.61 -7.48
C CYS A 21 2.12 -1.78 -8.44
N MET A 22 1.09 -2.60 -8.63
CA MET A 22 1.12 -3.74 -9.54
C MET A 22 1.46 -3.29 -10.98
N THR A 23 0.99 -2.11 -11.39
CA THR A 23 1.28 -1.52 -12.70
C THR A 23 2.76 -1.25 -12.92
N ASP A 24 3.51 -1.02 -11.84
CA ASP A 24 4.95 -0.72 -11.83
C ASP A 24 5.79 -1.90 -11.35
N ALA A 25 5.17 -3.07 -11.09
CA ALA A 25 5.86 -4.24 -10.58
C ALA A 25 7.05 -4.66 -11.46
N GLN A 26 6.86 -4.76 -12.77
CA GLN A 26 7.92 -5.20 -13.70
C GLN A 26 9.08 -4.20 -13.84
N SER A 27 8.82 -2.90 -13.69
CA SER A 27 9.87 -1.87 -13.71
C SER A 27 10.58 -1.72 -12.38
N THR A 28 9.97 -2.20 -11.30
CA THR A 28 10.51 -2.13 -9.93
C THR A 28 11.43 -3.31 -9.62
N VAL A 29 11.06 -4.52 -10.02
CA VAL A 29 11.87 -5.72 -9.76
C VAL A 29 13.10 -5.78 -10.67
N PRO A 30 14.17 -6.50 -10.27
CA PRO A 30 15.31 -6.75 -11.14
C PRO A 30 14.88 -7.40 -12.46
N ALA A 31 15.45 -6.91 -13.57
CA ALA A 31 15.24 -7.53 -14.87
C ALA A 31 15.72 -9.00 -14.87
N TRP A 32 15.22 -9.79 -15.83
CA TRP A 32 15.58 -11.20 -15.97
C TRP A 32 17.10 -11.41 -15.96
N SER A 33 17.55 -12.41 -15.21
CA SER A 33 18.96 -12.75 -15.02
C SER A 33 19.19 -14.22 -15.32
N GLU A 34 19.97 -14.48 -16.38
CA GLU A 34 20.40 -15.85 -16.71
C GLU A 34 21.12 -16.50 -15.53
N THR A 35 21.94 -15.74 -14.80
CA THR A 35 22.67 -16.23 -13.63
C THR A 35 21.73 -16.71 -12.51
N ASN A 36 20.61 -16.04 -12.32
CA ASN A 36 19.59 -16.48 -11.35
C ASN A 36 18.82 -17.69 -11.91
N ALA A 37 18.49 -17.68 -13.20
CA ALA A 37 17.75 -18.75 -13.87
C ALA A 37 18.50 -20.10 -13.85
N ILE A 38 19.83 -20.10 -13.94
CA ILE A 38 20.63 -21.34 -13.89
C ILE A 38 21.06 -21.75 -12.48
N ALA A 39 20.72 -20.98 -11.45
CA ALA A 39 21.12 -21.30 -10.08
C ALA A 39 20.56 -22.66 -9.64
N GLY A 40 21.44 -23.54 -9.16
CA GLY A 40 21.07 -24.88 -8.72
C GLY A 40 20.87 -25.93 -9.83
N TYR A 41 20.91 -25.54 -11.10
CA TYR A 41 20.85 -26.48 -12.21
C TYR A 41 22.22 -27.07 -12.52
N SER A 42 22.23 -28.36 -12.89
CA SER A 42 23.42 -29.06 -13.34
C SER A 42 23.08 -30.11 -14.39
N ASP A 43 24.05 -30.42 -15.24
CA ASP A 43 23.96 -31.54 -16.16
C ASP A 43 24.78 -32.76 -15.69
N ASN A 44 24.35 -33.96 -16.08
CA ASN A 44 24.98 -35.21 -15.65
C ASN A 44 26.40 -35.41 -16.19
N CYS A 45 26.77 -34.71 -17.27
CA CYS A 45 28.10 -34.74 -17.86
C CYS A 45 29.04 -33.70 -17.25
N GLY A 46 28.60 -32.95 -16.23
CA GLY A 46 29.38 -31.91 -15.56
C GLY A 46 29.64 -30.68 -16.42
N GLN A 47 28.85 -30.51 -17.49
CA GLN A 47 28.91 -29.40 -18.43
C GLN A 47 28.18 -28.16 -17.89
N SER A 48 28.51 -27.00 -18.47
CA SER A 48 27.83 -25.75 -18.15
C SER A 48 26.38 -25.77 -18.64
N VAL A 49 25.50 -25.03 -17.96
CA VAL A 49 24.10 -24.84 -18.35
C VAL A 49 23.86 -23.37 -18.69
N SER A 50 22.91 -23.11 -19.57
CA SER A 50 22.44 -21.78 -19.95
C SER A 50 20.92 -21.69 -19.80
N ALA A 51 20.37 -20.47 -19.85
CA ALA A 51 18.92 -20.29 -19.82
C ALA A 51 18.47 -19.22 -20.83
N SER A 52 17.27 -19.38 -21.37
CA SER A 52 16.60 -18.35 -22.17
C SER A 52 15.25 -17.97 -21.58
N LEU A 53 14.98 -16.68 -21.48
CA LEU A 53 13.67 -16.17 -21.09
C LEU A 53 12.63 -16.46 -22.17
N ASP A 54 11.53 -17.09 -21.78
CA ASP A 54 10.40 -17.40 -22.64
C ASP A 54 9.32 -16.31 -22.53
N SER A 55 8.96 -15.94 -21.29
CA SER A 55 7.98 -14.88 -21.03
C SER A 55 8.06 -14.33 -19.61
N THR A 56 7.45 -13.16 -19.39
CA THR A 56 7.30 -12.55 -18.07
C THR A 56 5.82 -12.28 -17.85
N LYS A 57 5.31 -12.61 -16.66
CA LYS A 57 3.93 -12.39 -16.28
C LYS A 57 3.85 -11.73 -14.91
N THR A 58 2.93 -10.78 -14.76
CA THR A 58 2.56 -10.21 -13.47
C THR A 58 1.17 -10.68 -13.09
N THR A 59 0.98 -11.09 -11.85
CA THR A 59 -0.31 -11.51 -11.27
C THR A 59 -0.52 -10.86 -9.91
N GLY A 60 -1.75 -10.87 -9.41
CA GLY A 60 -2.10 -10.31 -8.09
C GLY A 60 -2.86 -8.99 -8.19
N ASN A 61 -2.71 -8.15 -7.18
CA ASN A 61 -3.24 -6.78 -7.10
C ASN A 61 -2.18 -5.86 -6.46
N ASP A 62 -2.52 -4.59 -6.22
CA ASP A 62 -1.56 -3.65 -5.62
C ASP A 62 -1.08 -4.08 -4.22
N CYS A 63 -1.86 -4.87 -3.48
CA CYS A 63 -1.52 -5.28 -2.12
C CYS A 63 -0.74 -6.59 -2.01
N ASP A 64 -0.70 -7.37 -3.08
CA ASP A 64 0.02 -8.64 -3.16
C ASP A 64 0.15 -9.03 -4.65
N TRP A 65 1.26 -8.63 -5.26
CA TRP A 65 1.58 -8.97 -6.64
C TRP A 65 2.85 -9.82 -6.75
N THR A 66 2.90 -10.60 -7.83
CA THR A 66 4.04 -11.46 -8.17
C THR A 66 4.44 -11.23 -9.62
N VAL A 67 5.73 -11.05 -9.87
CA VAL A 67 6.34 -11.09 -11.21
C VAL A 67 7.03 -12.43 -11.39
N THR A 68 6.52 -13.26 -12.32
CA THR A 68 7.08 -14.57 -12.65
C THR A 68 7.83 -14.50 -13.98
N TYR A 69 9.09 -14.92 -13.97
CA TYR A 69 9.87 -15.18 -15.18
C TYR A 69 9.76 -16.65 -15.56
N TYR A 70 9.29 -16.93 -16.78
CA TYR A 70 9.27 -18.28 -17.37
C TYR A 70 10.45 -18.44 -18.30
N TYR A 71 11.23 -19.50 -18.13
CA TYR A 71 12.43 -19.75 -18.90
C TYR A 71 12.66 -21.23 -19.17
N THR A 72 13.52 -21.49 -20.14
CA THR A 72 14.00 -22.82 -20.50
C THR A 72 15.50 -22.90 -20.20
N VAL A 73 15.93 -24.00 -19.56
CA VAL A 73 17.35 -24.28 -19.26
C VAL A 73 17.90 -25.26 -20.28
N PHE A 74 19.11 -25.02 -20.78
CA PHE A 74 19.76 -25.86 -21.78
C PHE A 74 21.09 -26.38 -21.25
N ASP A 75 21.45 -27.60 -21.67
CA ASP A 75 22.83 -28.08 -21.58
C ASP A 75 23.67 -27.58 -22.77
N GLU A 76 24.97 -27.91 -22.80
CA GLU A 76 25.86 -27.58 -23.92
C GLU A 76 25.45 -28.23 -25.26
N CYS A 77 24.61 -29.26 -25.24
CA CYS A 77 24.08 -29.94 -26.42
C CYS A 77 22.73 -29.36 -26.90
N ASN A 78 22.18 -28.34 -26.21
CA ASN A 78 20.85 -27.75 -26.40
C ASN A 78 19.67 -28.70 -26.12
N ASN A 79 19.82 -29.65 -25.20
CA ASN A 79 18.70 -30.42 -24.66
C ASN A 79 17.90 -29.53 -23.68
N PRO A 80 16.60 -29.27 -23.92
CA PRO A 80 15.84 -28.31 -23.15
C PRO A 80 15.19 -28.90 -21.89
N LEU A 81 15.21 -28.12 -20.81
CA LEU A 81 14.34 -28.26 -19.65
C LEU A 81 13.42 -27.04 -19.60
N GLU A 82 12.21 -27.20 -20.12
CA GLU A 82 11.20 -26.15 -20.28
C GLU A 82 10.41 -25.88 -18.98
N GLU A 83 9.58 -24.85 -18.98
CA GLU A 83 8.62 -24.52 -17.93
C GLU A 83 9.25 -24.22 -16.55
N GLN A 84 10.50 -23.73 -16.53
CA GLN A 84 11.15 -23.31 -15.30
C GLN A 84 10.74 -21.89 -14.93
N THR A 85 10.72 -21.59 -13.63
CA THR A 85 10.32 -20.28 -13.13
C THR A 85 11.18 -19.78 -11.97
N TYR A 86 11.21 -18.47 -11.79
CA TYR A 86 11.53 -17.82 -10.53
C TYR A 86 10.73 -16.52 -10.43
N GLU A 87 10.58 -16.02 -9.21
CA GLU A 87 9.60 -15.00 -8.88
C GLU A 87 10.20 -13.85 -8.06
N HIS A 88 9.57 -12.68 -8.18
CA HIS A 88 9.73 -11.54 -7.30
C HIS A 88 8.34 -11.12 -6.80
N ASN A 89 8.23 -10.77 -5.52
CA ASN A 89 6.97 -10.41 -4.88
C ASN A 89 7.00 -8.98 -4.37
N GLY A 90 5.83 -8.37 -4.28
CA GLY A 90 5.72 -7.06 -3.68
C GLY A 90 4.29 -6.64 -3.45
N SER A 91 4.16 -5.44 -2.91
CA SER A 91 2.90 -4.81 -2.58
C SER A 91 3.08 -3.30 -2.55
N ASP A 92 1.99 -2.55 -2.50
CA ASP A 92 2.03 -1.20 -2.01
C ASP A 92 2.23 -1.22 -0.50
N GLN A 93 3.25 -0.48 -0.06
CA GLN A 93 3.61 -0.30 1.35
C GLN A 93 3.61 1.18 1.72
N THR A 94 3.14 2.03 0.80
CA THR A 94 3.13 3.47 0.96
C THR A 94 1.80 3.88 1.59
N ALA A 95 1.85 4.68 2.66
CA ALA A 95 0.63 5.22 3.25
C ALA A 95 0.00 6.27 2.31
N PRO A 96 -1.33 6.47 2.40
CA PRO A 96 -2.00 7.53 1.66
C PRO A 96 -1.45 8.91 2.04
N SER A 97 -1.75 9.92 1.22
CA SER A 97 -1.32 11.30 1.47
C SER A 97 -2.39 12.32 1.13
N LEU A 98 -2.34 13.48 1.79
CA LEU A 98 -3.21 14.62 1.49
C LEU A 98 -2.71 15.33 0.23
N THR A 99 -3.36 15.10 -0.91
CA THR A 99 -3.01 15.70 -2.21
C THR A 99 -4.00 16.78 -2.66
N GLY A 100 -5.22 16.74 -2.13
CA GLY A 100 -6.31 17.67 -2.39
C GLY A 100 -6.52 18.69 -1.28
N THR A 101 -7.75 19.18 -1.17
CA THR A 101 -8.16 20.08 -0.09
C THR A 101 -8.80 19.26 1.03
N PRO A 102 -8.29 19.33 2.27
CA PRO A 102 -8.89 18.65 3.40
C PRO A 102 -10.26 19.23 3.73
N PHE A 103 -11.09 18.46 4.44
CA PHE A 103 -12.34 18.99 4.97
C PHE A 103 -12.08 20.17 5.92
N SER A 104 -12.93 21.19 5.80
CA SER A 104 -12.97 22.32 6.73
C SER A 104 -14.43 22.68 7.00
N ASP A 105 -14.81 22.87 8.27
CA ASP A 105 -16.13 23.38 8.62
C ASP A 105 -16.06 24.89 8.92
N PRO A 106 -16.71 25.74 8.10
CA PRO A 106 -16.79 27.18 8.35
C PRO A 106 -17.87 27.57 9.37
N THR A 107 -18.65 26.60 9.88
CA THR A 107 -19.75 26.86 10.82
C THR A 107 -19.23 27.20 12.21
N GLU A 108 -19.74 28.28 12.79
CA GLU A 108 -19.53 28.62 14.20
C GLU A 108 -20.77 28.20 14.99
N TYR A 109 -20.61 27.24 15.91
CA TYR A 109 -21.71 26.65 16.65
C TYR A 109 -22.02 27.43 17.94
N ASN A 110 -23.30 27.76 18.17
CA ASN A 110 -23.73 28.39 19.41
C ASN A 110 -24.04 27.35 20.50
N ALA A 111 -23.13 27.16 21.46
CA ALA A 111 -23.33 26.31 22.64
C ALA A 111 -22.29 26.62 23.74
N CYS A 112 -22.59 26.23 24.98
CA CYS A 112 -21.59 26.14 26.03
C CYS A 112 -20.60 25.00 25.73
N MET A 113 -19.39 25.08 26.27
CA MET A 113 -18.34 24.07 26.06
C MET A 113 -18.78 22.67 26.48
N THR A 114 -19.57 22.57 27.55
CA THR A 114 -20.08 21.29 28.06
C THR A 114 -20.97 20.56 27.06
N ASP A 115 -21.61 21.28 26.15
CA ASP A 115 -22.55 20.74 25.16
C ASP A 115 -21.92 20.67 23.75
N ALA A 116 -20.72 21.24 23.57
CA ALA A 116 -20.02 21.36 22.28
C ALA A 116 -20.04 20.07 21.45
N GLN A 117 -19.63 18.94 22.03
CA GLN A 117 -19.55 17.66 21.33
C GLN A 117 -20.93 17.12 20.90
N SER A 118 -22.01 17.48 21.62
CA SER A 118 -23.37 17.11 21.23
C SER A 118 -24.02 18.05 20.23
N THR A 119 -23.46 19.27 20.08
CA THR A 119 -23.94 20.30 19.16
C THR A 119 -23.32 20.18 17.76
N VAL A 120 -22.05 19.78 17.66
CA VAL A 120 -21.37 19.62 16.36
C VAL A 120 -21.77 18.30 15.67
N PRO A 121 -21.62 18.19 14.34
CA PRO A 121 -21.80 16.93 13.63
C PRO A 121 -20.91 15.83 14.22
N ALA A 122 -21.46 14.63 14.32
CA ALA A 122 -20.69 13.44 14.66
C ALA A 122 -19.57 13.21 13.63
N TRP A 123 -18.54 12.44 14.03
CA TRP A 123 -17.46 12.08 13.12
C TRP A 123 -17.99 11.46 11.83
N SER A 124 -17.39 11.84 10.70
CA SER A 124 -17.75 11.37 9.36
C SER A 124 -16.51 10.91 8.63
N GLU A 125 -16.50 9.64 8.22
CA GLU A 125 -15.46 9.09 7.36
C GLU A 125 -15.33 9.89 6.06
N THR A 126 -16.45 10.29 5.45
CA THR A 126 -16.46 11.10 4.22
C THR A 126 -15.73 12.43 4.39
N ASN A 127 -15.86 13.09 5.55
CA ASN A 127 -15.10 14.31 5.84
C ASN A 127 -13.63 13.98 6.14
N ALA A 128 -13.37 12.89 6.87
CA ALA A 128 -12.03 12.46 7.25
C ALA A 128 -11.14 12.15 6.03
N ILE A 129 -11.70 11.52 5.00
CA ILE A 129 -10.99 11.16 3.76
C ILE A 129 -10.96 12.27 2.70
N ALA A 130 -11.61 13.42 2.95
CA ALA A 130 -11.66 14.49 1.96
C ALA A 130 -10.26 14.99 1.59
N GLY A 131 -9.92 14.92 0.30
CA GLY A 131 -8.63 15.38 -0.22
C GLY A 131 -7.47 14.38 -0.08
N TYR A 132 -7.68 13.21 0.52
CA TYR A 132 -6.67 12.16 0.58
C TYR A 132 -6.71 11.29 -0.68
N SER A 133 -5.54 10.79 -1.08
CA SER A 133 -5.37 9.84 -2.16
C SER A 133 -4.15 8.96 -1.91
N ASP A 134 -4.05 7.86 -2.64
CA ASP A 134 -2.92 6.94 -2.58
C ASP A 134 -2.13 6.91 -3.92
N ASN A 135 -0.91 6.36 -3.93
CA ASN A 135 -0.10 6.23 -5.15
C ASN A 135 -0.56 5.11 -6.08
N CYS A 136 -1.16 4.04 -5.57
CA CYS A 136 -1.65 2.91 -6.36
C CYS A 136 -3.15 2.97 -6.64
N GLY A 137 -3.89 3.80 -5.90
CA GLY A 137 -5.33 3.96 -6.08
C GLY A 137 -5.89 5.28 -5.56
N GLN A 138 -7.22 5.41 -5.64
CA GLN A 138 -7.94 6.56 -5.06
C GLN A 138 -8.83 6.16 -3.87
N ASP A 139 -9.05 4.86 -3.67
CA ASP A 139 -9.91 4.39 -2.60
C ASP A 139 -9.12 4.42 -1.29
N VAL A 140 -9.50 5.36 -0.43
CA VAL A 140 -8.99 5.50 0.93
C VAL A 140 -10.16 5.41 1.91
N SER A 141 -9.87 4.92 3.11
CA SER A 141 -10.82 4.83 4.23
C SER A 141 -10.26 5.54 5.45
N ALA A 142 -11.09 5.76 6.47
CA ALA A 142 -10.60 6.32 7.74
C ALA A 142 -11.29 5.69 8.94
N SER A 143 -10.58 5.66 10.08
CA SER A 143 -11.15 5.27 11.37
C SER A 143 -10.95 6.35 12.41
N LEU A 144 -12.00 6.64 13.19
CA LEU A 144 -11.91 7.54 14.34
C LEU A 144 -11.08 6.90 15.46
N ASP A 145 -10.05 7.61 15.91
CA ASP A 145 -9.21 7.19 17.03
C ASP A 145 -9.70 7.81 18.34
N SER A 146 -9.97 9.12 18.34
CA SER A 146 -10.48 9.82 19.52
C SER A 146 -11.14 11.16 19.18
N THR A 147 -11.91 11.68 20.13
CA THR A 147 -12.50 13.02 20.07
C THR A 147 -12.08 13.81 21.30
N LYS A 148 -11.70 15.08 21.11
CA LYS A 148 -11.30 15.95 22.21
C LYS A 148 -11.95 17.32 22.08
N THR A 149 -12.49 17.82 23.18
CA THR A 149 -12.97 19.21 23.29
C THR A 149 -11.96 20.03 24.08
N THR A 150 -11.61 21.21 23.58
CA THR A 150 -10.73 22.17 24.27
C THR A 150 -11.34 23.57 24.24
N GLY A 151 -10.78 24.50 25.03
CA GLY A 151 -11.26 25.89 25.10
C GLY A 151 -12.12 26.18 26.33
N ASN A 152 -13.07 27.09 26.18
CA ASN A 152 -14.03 27.51 27.21
C ASN A 152 -15.36 27.98 26.56
N ASP A 153 -16.33 28.43 27.35
CA ASP A 153 -17.64 28.84 26.85
C ASP A 153 -17.59 30.01 25.85
N CYS A 154 -16.52 30.80 25.78
CA CYS A 154 -16.38 31.90 24.81
C CYS A 154 -15.70 31.48 23.50
N ASP A 155 -15.00 30.35 23.48
CA ASP A 155 -14.24 29.85 22.34
C ASP A 155 -13.81 28.41 22.64
N TRP A 156 -14.49 27.46 22.01
CA TRP A 156 -14.21 26.03 22.13
C TRP A 156 -14.00 25.38 20.76
N THR A 157 -13.21 24.30 20.76
CA THR A 157 -12.92 23.50 19.58
C THR A 157 -13.14 22.03 19.90
N VAL A 158 -13.90 21.34 19.03
CA VAL A 158 -14.00 19.88 19.00
C VAL A 158 -13.10 19.35 17.90
N THR A 159 -12.06 18.61 18.27
CA THR A 159 -11.10 17.98 17.35
C THR A 159 -11.38 16.49 17.26
N TYR A 160 -11.53 15.98 16.04
CA TYR A 160 -11.55 14.56 15.76
C TYR A 160 -10.15 14.10 15.33
N TYR A 161 -9.60 13.08 15.98
CA TYR A 161 -8.36 12.42 15.61
C TYR A 161 -8.67 11.11 14.91
N TYR A 162 -8.07 10.86 13.75
CA TYR A 162 -8.34 9.69 12.94
C TYR A 162 -7.10 9.22 12.18
N THR A 163 -7.16 7.98 11.72
CA THR A 163 -6.16 7.35 10.86
C THR A 163 -6.78 7.11 9.49
N VAL A 164 -6.05 7.44 8.42
CA VAL A 164 -6.45 7.18 7.02
C VAL A 164 -5.72 5.95 6.52
N PHE A 165 -6.40 5.08 5.80
CA PHE A 165 -5.84 3.85 5.22
C PHE A 165 -6.06 3.84 3.71
N ASP A 166 -5.11 3.29 2.97
CA ASP A 166 -5.30 2.89 1.58
C ASP A 166 -6.02 1.52 1.49
N GLU A 167 -6.16 0.97 0.28
CA GLU A 167 -6.74 -0.36 0.04
C GLU A 167 -5.92 -1.49 0.68
N CYS A 168 -4.60 -1.28 0.84
CA CYS A 168 -3.67 -2.25 1.40
C CYS A 168 -3.54 -2.17 2.93
N ASN A 169 -4.29 -1.27 3.57
CA ASN A 169 -4.27 -0.95 5.00
C ASN A 169 -2.95 -0.33 5.49
N ASN A 170 -2.20 0.36 4.62
CA ASN A 170 -1.08 1.19 5.03
C ASN A 170 -1.61 2.45 5.76
N PRO A 171 -1.24 2.68 7.04
CA PRO A 171 -1.84 3.73 7.84
C PRO A 171 -1.12 5.09 7.70
N LEU A 172 -1.91 6.15 7.57
CA LEU A 172 -1.53 7.53 7.83
C LEU A 172 -2.22 8.00 9.13
N GLU A 173 -1.48 7.95 10.23
CA GLU A 173 -1.98 8.27 11.57
C GLU A 173 -1.97 9.78 11.85
N GLU A 174 -2.53 10.19 12.99
CA GLU A 174 -2.47 11.55 13.54
C GLU A 174 -3.17 12.62 12.68
N GLN A 175 -4.15 12.24 11.86
CA GLN A 175 -4.92 13.19 11.08
C GLN A 175 -6.05 13.81 11.90
N THR A 176 -6.42 15.05 11.56
CA THR A 176 -7.43 15.81 12.32
C THR A 176 -8.31 16.69 11.46
N TYR A 177 -9.57 16.86 11.88
CA TYR A 177 -10.41 17.99 11.47
C TYR A 177 -11.23 18.49 12.67
N GLU A 178 -11.72 19.72 12.57
CA GLU A 178 -12.22 20.48 13.72
C GLU A 178 -13.57 21.15 13.45
N HIS A 179 -14.32 21.34 14.53
CA HIS A 179 -15.50 22.21 14.60
C HIS A 179 -15.31 23.23 15.72
N ASN A 180 -15.74 24.47 15.51
CA ASN A 180 -15.54 25.58 16.45
C ASN A 180 -16.86 26.20 16.89
N GLY A 181 -16.87 26.77 18.09
CA GLY A 181 -18.07 27.39 18.62
C GLY A 181 -17.85 28.20 19.89
N SER A 182 -18.94 28.80 20.35
CA SER A 182 -18.98 29.70 21.50
C SER A 182 -20.41 29.84 22.04
N ASP A 183 -20.57 30.27 23.30
CA ASP A 183 -21.86 30.73 23.81
C ASP A 183 -22.15 32.13 23.29
N GLN A 184 -23.21 32.24 22.49
CA GLN A 184 -23.68 33.48 21.88
C GLN A 184 -25.01 33.91 22.47
N THR A 185 -25.48 33.24 23.54
CA THR A 185 -26.75 33.52 24.18
C THR A 185 -26.65 34.76 25.05
N ALA A 186 -27.49 35.75 24.77
CA ALA A 186 -27.54 36.96 25.60
C ALA A 186 -28.09 36.63 27.01
N PRO A 187 -27.63 37.34 28.06
CA PRO A 187 -28.18 37.19 29.40
C PRO A 187 -29.70 37.42 29.43
N SER A 188 -30.42 36.66 30.26
CA SER A 188 -31.85 36.85 30.51
C SER A 188 -32.12 37.11 31.99
N LEU A 189 -33.20 37.85 32.25
CA LEU A 189 -33.65 38.18 33.61
C LEU A 189 -34.49 37.00 34.13
N THR A 190 -34.10 36.42 35.27
CA THR A 190 -34.79 35.30 35.94
C THR A 190 -35.61 35.77 37.13
#